data_AF-A0A821Z849-F1
#
_entry.id   AF-A0A821Z849-F1
#
_cell.length_a   1.000
_cell.length_b   1.000
_cell.length_c   1.000
_cell.angle_alpha   90.00
_cell.angle_beta   90.00
_cell.angle_gamma   90.00
#
_symmetry.space_group_name_H-M   'P 1'
#
loop_
_entity.id
_entity.type
_entity.pdbx_description
1 polymer ?
#
loop_
_entity_poly.entity_id
_entity_poly.type
_entity_poly.pdbx_seq_one_letter_code
_entity_poly.pdbx_strand_id
1 'polypeptide(L)'
;YENDNENSFLENFEVIAQKHEQRRQKIKKDEEIENEKIPPEYRITFGEKPQGITSKEYELLYIETLYTIQHKIGTTISKHSEGENDLYSYAQEAFGLLSNDHQRLLAKASEEKPPILILNIEIVEAKDLEAKDANGFSDPYCMLGIVPEVKKFYLPQQSSAVGASSDEEGSTDSKLGFMKRLKSFRKSTIRRSQGREKNTSSTGSSPQNNCSLRDKLPAKYIQTTDVKKATLNPVWMEKFRFNIESSKTETFHLDIWDHDDEFSVFEAARKLNQVQGFKGLNRYFKQIAQSARTNSNESSNVDDFLGSVNLKITEIPSTGIDKWFSLEGRSENSKVRGQIHIRANLTTREDRGVSEEDNWTDIKQHVELLQIFIDHELNKFKGETTKWSGELSRDAETILHQHA
;
A
#
# COMPACT_ATOMS: atom_id res chain seq x y z
N TYR A 1 23.78 38.58 33.46
CA TYR A 1 24.05 38.16 32.08
C TYR A 1 23.11 37.02 31.74
N GLU A 2 21.83 37.30 31.53
CA GLU A 2 20.83 36.25 31.26
C GLU A 2 19.54 36.81 30.63
N ASN A 3 19.64 37.86 29.80
CA ASN A 3 18.48 38.47 29.12
C ASN A 3 18.68 38.70 27.60
N ASP A 4 19.80 38.24 27.02
CA ASP A 4 20.13 38.56 25.62
C ASP A 4 19.72 37.46 24.61
N ASN A 5 19.24 36.30 25.07
CA ASN A 5 18.89 35.17 24.19
C ASN A 5 17.42 35.12 23.77
N GLU A 6 16.50 35.73 24.53
CA GLU A 6 15.06 35.74 24.17
C GLU A 6 14.76 36.75 23.05
N ASN A 7 15.48 37.89 23.03
CA ASN A 7 15.32 38.89 21.98
C ASN A 7 15.84 38.38 20.62
N SER A 8 16.91 37.58 20.59
CA SER A 8 17.43 37.00 19.35
C SER A 8 16.48 35.97 18.71
N PHE A 9 15.70 35.26 19.53
CA PHE A 9 14.71 34.30 19.04
C PHE A 9 13.47 35.01 18.46
N LEU A 10 12.96 36.05 19.13
CA LEU A 10 11.82 36.84 18.65
C LEU A 10 12.18 37.68 17.41
N GLU A 11 13.37 38.28 17.37
CA GLU A 11 13.86 38.99 16.17
C GLU A 11 13.99 38.04 14.97
N ASN A 12 14.44 36.80 15.18
CA ASN A 12 14.46 35.80 14.10
C ASN A 12 13.06 35.46 13.60
N PHE A 13 12.06 35.38 14.48
CA PHE A 13 10.67 35.17 14.09
C PHE A 13 10.11 36.32 13.25
N GLU A 14 10.37 37.56 13.65
CA GLU A 14 9.96 38.75 12.89
C GLU A 14 10.66 38.82 11.54
N VAL A 15 11.95 38.50 11.48
CA VAL A 15 12.72 38.47 10.22
C VAL A 15 12.22 37.36 9.29
N ILE A 16 11.90 36.18 9.82
CA ILE A 16 11.30 35.08 9.04
C ILE A 16 9.92 35.51 8.54
N ALA A 17 9.06 36.05 9.39
CA ALA A 17 7.73 36.52 9.02
C ALA A 17 7.78 37.62 7.94
N GLN A 18 8.68 38.60 8.08
CA GLN A 18 8.90 39.66 7.10
C GLN A 18 9.43 39.10 5.77
N LYS A 19 10.35 38.13 5.81
CA LYS A 19 10.87 37.47 4.62
C LYS A 19 9.78 36.69 3.89
N HIS A 20 8.90 36.01 4.62
CA HIS A 20 7.71 35.38 4.06
C HIS A 20 6.77 36.42 3.44
N GLU A 21 6.46 37.52 4.13
CA GLU A 21 5.60 38.60 3.65
C GLU A 21 6.14 39.24 2.36
N GLN A 22 7.44 39.52 2.29
CA GLN A 22 8.10 40.06 1.09
C GLN A 22 8.03 39.07 -0.07
N ARG A 23 8.22 37.77 0.19
CA ARG A 23 8.05 36.70 -0.82
C ARG A 23 6.60 36.67 -1.32
N ARG A 24 5.61 36.85 -0.45
CA ARG A 24 4.19 36.93 -0.82
C ARG A 24 3.87 38.14 -1.67
N GLN A 25 4.36 39.33 -1.31
CA GLN A 25 4.16 40.54 -2.10
C GLN A 25 4.78 40.42 -3.50
N LYS A 26 5.95 39.79 -3.60
CA LYS A 26 6.58 39.48 -4.88
C LYS A 26 5.74 38.51 -5.71
N ILE A 27 5.26 37.42 -5.10
CA ILE A 27 4.38 36.44 -5.76
C ILE A 27 3.08 37.11 -6.24
N LYS A 28 2.42 37.95 -5.42
CA LYS A 28 1.23 38.72 -5.82
C LYS A 28 1.48 39.59 -7.04
N LYS A 29 2.63 40.28 -7.08
CA LYS A 29 3.00 41.15 -8.20
C LYS A 29 3.29 40.36 -9.47
N ASP A 30 3.96 39.22 -9.36
CA ASP A 30 4.23 38.33 -10.48
C ASP A 30 2.93 37.67 -11.00
N GLU A 31 1.98 37.38 -10.09
CA GLU A 31 0.63 36.88 -10.41
C GLU A 31 -0.23 37.89 -11.18
N GLU A 32 -0.23 39.17 -10.79
CA GLU A 32 -0.96 40.21 -11.52
C GLU A 32 -0.50 40.28 -12.98
N ILE A 33 0.81 40.18 -13.20
CA ILE A 33 1.43 40.18 -14.53
C ILE A 33 1.08 38.90 -15.32
N GLU A 34 0.97 37.74 -14.66
CA GLU A 34 0.60 36.47 -15.29
C GLU A 34 -0.89 36.42 -15.64
N ASN A 35 -1.77 36.89 -14.74
CA ASN A 35 -3.21 36.96 -14.96
C ASN A 35 -3.61 37.93 -16.08
N GLU A 36 -2.82 38.98 -16.33
CA GLU A 36 -2.99 39.86 -17.49
C GLU A 36 -2.79 39.13 -18.83
N LYS A 37 -2.00 38.04 -18.86
CA LYS A 37 -1.75 37.25 -20.07
C LYS A 37 -2.83 36.20 -20.34
N ILE A 38 -3.61 35.83 -19.33
CA ILE A 38 -4.66 34.82 -19.42
C ILE A 38 -5.98 35.52 -19.84
N PRO A 39 -6.62 35.09 -20.95
CA PRO A 39 -7.90 35.65 -21.34
C PRO A 39 -8.95 35.48 -20.22
N PRO A 40 -9.85 36.46 -20.02
CA PRO A 40 -10.75 36.48 -18.87
C PRO A 40 -11.66 35.26 -18.76
N GLU A 41 -11.97 34.59 -19.88
CA GLU A 41 -12.75 33.34 -19.94
C GLU A 41 -12.03 32.08 -19.38
N TYR A 42 -10.72 32.17 -19.16
CA TYR A 42 -9.91 31.12 -18.54
C TYR A 42 -9.51 31.46 -17.10
N ARG A 43 -9.91 32.62 -16.57
CA ARG A 43 -9.65 32.99 -15.17
C ARG A 43 -10.62 32.23 -14.25
N ILE A 44 -10.07 31.59 -13.23
CA ILE A 44 -10.87 30.88 -12.23
C ILE A 44 -11.61 31.89 -11.34
N THR A 45 -12.90 31.68 -11.17
CA THR A 45 -13.75 32.50 -10.30
C THR A 45 -14.10 31.74 -9.03
N PHE A 46 -13.61 32.25 -7.91
CA PHE A 46 -13.97 31.76 -6.58
C PHE A 46 -15.02 32.68 -5.96
N GLY A 47 -15.75 32.17 -4.97
CA GLY A 47 -16.60 32.97 -4.08
C GLY A 47 -15.81 33.92 -3.18
N GLU A 48 -16.35 34.21 -1.99
CA GLU A 48 -15.63 35.00 -0.98
C GLU A 48 -14.35 34.26 -0.53
N LYS A 49 -13.19 34.90 -0.71
CA LYS A 49 -11.88 34.35 -0.33
C LYS A 49 -11.51 34.81 1.09
N PRO A 50 -10.87 33.96 1.91
CA PRO A 50 -10.32 34.38 3.19
C PRO A 50 -9.35 35.56 3.06
N GLN A 51 -9.29 36.43 4.07
CA GLN A 51 -8.35 37.54 4.07
C GLN A 51 -6.91 37.03 4.16
N GLY A 52 -6.06 37.48 3.24
CA GLY A 52 -4.64 37.21 3.28
C GLY A 52 -4.15 36.24 2.22
N ILE A 53 -4.95 35.28 1.75
CA ILE A 53 -4.56 34.30 0.72
C ILE A 53 -4.58 34.90 -0.70
N THR A 54 -3.57 34.62 -1.54
CA THR A 54 -3.60 35.06 -2.95
C THR A 54 -4.57 34.21 -3.77
N SER A 55 -4.96 34.69 -4.96
CA SER A 55 -5.83 33.90 -5.84
C SER A 55 -5.18 32.60 -6.28
N LYS A 56 -3.86 32.61 -6.51
CA LYS A 56 -3.11 31.42 -6.90
C LYS A 56 -2.87 30.49 -5.72
N GLU A 57 -2.56 31.02 -4.53
CA GLU A 57 -2.48 30.23 -3.29
C GLU A 57 -3.80 29.47 -3.04
N TYR A 58 -4.95 30.15 -3.21
CA TYR A 58 -6.27 29.55 -3.04
C TYR A 58 -6.59 28.49 -4.12
N GLU A 59 -6.19 28.73 -5.38
CA GLU A 59 -6.30 27.74 -6.45
C GLU A 59 -5.46 26.49 -6.17
N LEU A 60 -4.20 26.68 -5.77
CA LEU A 60 -3.29 25.58 -5.44
C LEU A 60 -3.80 24.78 -4.25
N LEU A 61 -4.31 25.45 -3.20
CA LEU A 61 -4.91 24.78 -2.05
C LEU A 61 -6.13 23.94 -2.44
N TYR A 62 -6.95 24.43 -3.37
CA TYR A 62 -8.08 23.65 -3.87
C TYR A 62 -7.64 22.45 -4.71
N ILE A 63 -6.63 22.60 -5.57
CA ILE A 63 -6.04 21.48 -6.32
C ILE A 63 -5.49 20.42 -5.36
N GLU A 64 -4.80 20.85 -4.30
CA GLU A 64 -4.27 19.96 -3.26
C GLU A 64 -5.40 19.23 -2.52
N THR A 65 -6.50 19.93 -2.23
CA THR A 65 -7.70 19.34 -1.63
C THR A 65 -8.31 18.26 -2.53
N LEU A 66 -8.43 18.53 -3.84
CA LEU A 66 -8.94 17.56 -4.81
C LEU A 66 -8.00 16.36 -4.95
N TYR A 67 -6.69 16.61 -4.98
CA TYR A 67 -5.66 15.57 -5.02
C TYR A 67 -5.71 14.68 -3.77
N THR A 68 -5.92 15.28 -2.59
CA THR A 68 -6.12 14.56 -1.32
C THR A 68 -7.34 13.65 -1.37
N ILE A 69 -8.49 14.15 -1.87
CA ILE A 69 -9.71 13.35 -2.01
C ILE A 69 -9.49 12.18 -2.97
N GLN A 70 -8.82 12.44 -4.10
CA GLN A 70 -8.54 11.44 -5.15
C GLN A 70 -7.61 10.33 -4.66
N HIS A 71 -6.62 10.67 -3.84
CA HIS A 71 -5.56 9.75 -3.40
C HIS A 71 -5.67 9.35 -1.93
N LYS A 72 -6.86 9.53 -1.33
CA LYS A 72 -7.14 9.14 0.06
C LYS A 72 -6.69 7.71 0.36
N ILE A 73 -6.15 7.50 1.55
CA ILE A 73 -5.59 6.24 1.99
C ILE A 73 -6.39 5.64 3.15
N GLY A 74 -6.31 4.31 3.25
CA GLY A 74 -6.96 3.55 4.30
C GLY A 74 -8.48 3.48 4.19
N THR A 75 -9.08 2.65 5.02
CA THR A 75 -10.54 2.60 5.15
C THR A 75 -11.05 3.78 5.95
N THR A 76 -12.21 4.27 5.53
CA THR A 76 -13.01 5.20 6.31
C THR A 76 -13.49 4.47 7.56
N ILE A 77 -12.96 4.84 8.73
CA ILE A 77 -13.60 4.51 10.01
C ILE A 77 -15.04 5.03 9.96
N SER A 78 -15.96 4.36 10.65
CA SER A 78 -17.42 4.64 10.70
C SER A 78 -17.88 6.09 10.94
N LYS A 79 -16.95 7.04 11.10
CA LYS A 79 -17.16 8.50 11.16
C LYS A 79 -16.87 9.24 9.85
N HIS A 80 -16.14 8.66 8.91
CA HIS A 80 -15.76 9.27 7.64
C HIS A 80 -16.79 8.98 6.53
N SER A 81 -16.88 9.86 5.54
CA SER A 81 -17.86 9.78 4.44
C SER A 81 -17.70 8.53 3.57
N GLU A 82 -18.80 7.91 3.16
CA GLU A 82 -18.78 6.68 2.34
C GLU A 82 -18.55 6.96 0.84
N GLY A 83 -18.83 8.18 0.36
CA GLY A 83 -18.78 8.54 -1.05
C GLY A 83 -17.70 9.59 -1.40
N GLU A 84 -16.85 9.29 -2.39
CA GLU A 84 -15.89 10.28 -2.94
C GLU A 84 -16.59 11.52 -3.52
N ASN A 85 -17.75 11.34 -4.14
CA ASN A 85 -18.53 12.43 -4.72
C ASN A 85 -19.06 13.42 -3.67
N ASP A 86 -19.36 12.94 -2.45
CA ASP A 86 -19.82 13.80 -1.36
C ASP A 86 -18.66 14.68 -0.88
N LEU A 87 -17.44 14.14 -0.81
CA LEU A 87 -16.23 14.90 -0.50
C LEU A 87 -15.94 15.98 -1.55
N TYR A 88 -16.04 15.64 -2.84
CA TYR A 88 -15.86 16.62 -3.92
C TYR A 88 -16.92 17.73 -3.89
N SER A 89 -18.18 17.35 -3.63
CA SER A 89 -19.28 18.31 -3.52
C SER A 89 -19.08 19.24 -2.32
N TYR A 90 -18.70 18.69 -1.16
CA TYR A 90 -18.38 19.47 0.03
C TYR A 90 -17.25 20.46 -0.22
N ALA A 91 -16.12 20.00 -0.80
CA ALA A 91 -14.99 20.86 -1.12
C ALA A 91 -15.37 21.96 -2.12
N GLN A 92 -16.15 21.63 -3.16
CA GLN A 92 -16.61 22.61 -4.14
C GLN A 92 -17.48 23.70 -3.50
N GLU A 93 -18.42 23.31 -2.63
CA GLU A 93 -19.25 24.25 -1.90
C GLU A 93 -18.43 25.13 -0.95
N ALA A 94 -17.53 24.53 -0.18
CA ALA A 94 -16.71 25.25 0.82
C ALA A 94 -15.79 26.30 0.19
N PHE A 95 -15.22 25.99 -0.99
CA PHE A 95 -14.39 26.94 -1.73
C PHE A 95 -15.19 27.95 -2.57
N GLY A 96 -16.52 27.80 -2.64
CA GLY A 96 -17.40 28.65 -3.44
C GLY A 96 -17.11 28.57 -4.94
N LEU A 97 -16.81 27.37 -5.45
CA LEU A 97 -16.38 27.17 -6.83
C LEU A 97 -17.53 26.85 -7.80
N LEU A 98 -17.50 27.43 -8.99
CA LEU A 98 -18.41 27.07 -10.07
C LEU A 98 -18.07 25.67 -10.64
N SER A 99 -19.07 24.93 -11.10
CA SER A 99 -18.89 23.55 -11.58
C SER A 99 -17.90 23.42 -12.76
N ASN A 100 -17.87 24.40 -13.67
CA ASN A 100 -16.93 24.40 -14.79
C ASN A 100 -15.48 24.54 -14.32
N ASP A 101 -15.25 25.40 -13.32
CA ASP A 101 -13.93 25.61 -12.75
C ASP A 101 -13.50 24.41 -11.89
N HIS A 102 -14.43 23.79 -11.15
CA HIS A 102 -14.16 22.56 -10.41
C HIS A 102 -13.68 21.45 -11.36
N GLN A 103 -14.34 21.25 -12.49
CA GLN A 103 -13.93 20.26 -13.49
C GLN A 103 -12.53 20.53 -14.06
N ARG A 104 -12.20 21.81 -14.32
CA ARG A 104 -10.87 22.21 -14.80
C ARG A 104 -9.79 21.92 -13.76
N LEU A 105 -10.03 22.26 -12.49
CA LEU A 105 -9.05 22.04 -11.42
C LEU A 105 -8.94 20.56 -11.02
N LEU A 106 -10.03 19.79 -11.11
CA LEU A 106 -10.02 18.34 -10.93
C LEU A 106 -9.21 17.63 -12.01
N ALA A 107 -9.32 18.08 -13.27
CA ALA A 107 -8.49 17.57 -14.35
C ALA A 107 -7.00 17.83 -14.07
N LYS A 108 -6.65 19.04 -13.60
CA LYS A 108 -5.28 19.40 -13.21
C LYS A 108 -4.77 18.55 -12.04
N ALA A 109 -5.57 18.31 -11.00
CA ALA A 109 -5.21 17.40 -9.91
C ALA A 109 -5.01 15.96 -10.39
N SER A 110 -5.81 15.51 -11.36
CA SER A 110 -5.74 14.15 -11.92
C SER A 110 -4.55 13.90 -12.85
N GLU A 111 -3.91 14.96 -13.36
CA GLU A 111 -2.71 14.86 -14.19
C GLU A 111 -1.44 14.59 -13.35
N GLU A 112 -1.48 14.89 -12.06
CA GLU A 112 -0.38 14.61 -11.14
C GLU A 112 -0.19 13.10 -10.93
N LYS A 113 1.06 12.69 -10.73
CA LYS A 113 1.37 11.27 -10.48
C LYS A 113 0.82 10.87 -9.11
N PRO A 114 0.25 9.65 -8.97
CA PRO A 114 -0.22 9.19 -7.68
C PRO A 114 0.95 9.07 -6.69
N PRO A 115 0.70 9.27 -5.38
CA PRO A 115 1.75 9.18 -4.38
C PRO A 115 2.18 7.73 -4.19
N ILE A 116 3.42 7.54 -3.71
CA ILE A 116 3.90 6.22 -3.30
C ILE A 116 3.25 5.89 -1.97
N LEU A 117 2.45 4.82 -1.93
CA LEU A 117 1.86 4.32 -0.70
C LEU A 117 2.90 3.53 0.10
N ILE A 118 3.04 3.87 1.38
CA ILE A 118 3.98 3.25 2.32
C ILE A 118 3.19 2.70 3.50
N LEU A 119 3.39 1.42 3.79
CA LEU A 119 2.94 0.76 5.00
C LEU A 119 4.07 0.79 6.03
N ASN A 120 3.84 1.45 7.18
CA ASN A 120 4.72 1.31 8.33
C ASN A 120 4.12 0.29 9.29
N ILE A 121 4.94 -0.67 9.71
CA ILE A 121 4.60 -1.72 10.65
C ILE A 121 5.53 -1.61 11.86
N GLU A 122 4.99 -1.67 13.06
CA GLU A 122 5.74 -1.92 14.28
C GLU A 122 5.31 -3.26 14.86
N ILE A 123 6.27 -4.17 14.98
CA ILE A 123 6.10 -5.45 15.66
C ILE A 123 6.45 -5.21 17.13
N VAL A 124 5.43 -5.14 17.98
CA VAL A 124 5.57 -4.73 19.37
C VAL A 124 6.02 -5.93 20.21
N GLU A 125 5.12 -6.89 20.38
CA GLU A 125 5.32 -8.06 21.24
C GLU A 125 4.40 -9.22 20.81
N ALA A 126 4.69 -10.43 21.28
CA ALA A 126 3.76 -11.56 21.23
C ALA A 126 3.61 -12.17 22.62
N LYS A 127 2.55 -12.95 22.81
CA LYS A 127 2.27 -13.66 24.05
C LYS A 127 1.66 -15.02 23.81
N ASP A 128 1.82 -15.89 24.81
CA ASP A 128 1.27 -17.25 24.85
C ASP A 128 1.66 -18.10 23.62
N LEU A 129 2.91 -17.93 23.15
CA LEU A 129 3.47 -18.76 22.08
C LEU A 129 3.63 -20.21 22.55
N GLU A 130 3.63 -21.14 21.59
CA GLU A 130 3.86 -22.56 21.88
C GLU A 130 5.35 -22.81 22.10
N ALA A 131 5.71 -23.54 23.16
CA ALA A 131 7.08 -23.99 23.37
C ALA A 131 7.43 -25.13 22.40
N LYS A 132 8.53 -24.98 21.66
CA LYS A 132 9.07 -26.06 20.80
C LYS A 132 10.37 -26.64 21.35
N ASP A 133 11.11 -25.86 22.13
CA ASP A 133 12.35 -26.32 22.73
C ASP A 133 12.13 -27.27 23.90
N ALA A 134 13.10 -28.16 24.12
CA ALA A 134 13.13 -29.06 25.27
C ALA A 134 13.18 -28.34 26.63
N ASN A 135 13.57 -27.06 26.64
CA ASN A 135 13.61 -26.22 27.84
C ASN A 135 12.20 -25.71 28.26
N GLY A 136 11.16 -25.98 27.46
CA GLY A 136 9.79 -25.50 27.70
C GLY A 136 9.53 -24.07 27.23
N PHE A 137 10.42 -23.50 26.41
CA PHE A 137 10.33 -22.18 25.79
C PHE A 137 10.51 -22.30 24.26
N SER A 138 10.73 -21.14 23.63
CA SER A 138 11.10 -20.97 22.23
C SER A 138 12.06 -19.79 22.12
N ASP A 139 12.76 -19.70 20.99
CA ASP A 139 13.58 -18.60 20.53
C ASP A 139 12.90 -17.84 19.36
N PRO A 140 11.76 -17.14 19.59
CA PRO A 140 10.94 -16.60 18.51
C PRO A 140 11.58 -15.44 17.74
N TYR A 141 11.36 -15.42 16.43
CA TYR A 141 11.55 -14.27 15.53
C TYR A 141 10.45 -14.19 14.47
N CYS A 142 10.25 -13.01 13.90
CA CYS A 142 9.28 -12.78 12.85
C CYS A 142 9.96 -12.66 11.48
N MET A 143 9.32 -13.21 10.44
CA MET A 143 9.60 -12.94 9.04
C MET A 143 8.38 -12.27 8.42
N LEU A 144 8.56 -11.12 7.76
CA LEU A 144 7.45 -10.31 7.27
C LEU A 144 7.70 -9.73 5.88
N GLY A 145 6.61 -9.50 5.13
CA GLY A 145 6.66 -8.93 3.79
C GLY A 145 5.29 -8.72 3.14
N ILE A 146 5.31 -8.15 1.93
CA ILE A 146 4.10 -7.89 1.14
C ILE A 146 3.85 -9.02 0.13
N VAL A 147 2.59 -9.45 0.06
CA VAL A 147 2.12 -10.57 -0.75
C VAL A 147 1.09 -10.07 -1.76
N PRO A 148 1.36 -10.17 -3.07
CA PRO A 148 0.33 -10.00 -4.08
C PRO A 148 -0.66 -11.16 -4.01
N GLU A 149 -1.95 -10.87 -4.10
CA GLU A 149 -3.01 -11.87 -4.15
C GLU A 149 -2.90 -12.65 -5.47
N VAL A 150 -2.26 -13.82 -5.41
CA VAL A 150 -2.30 -14.78 -6.52
C VAL A 150 -3.67 -15.43 -6.47
N LYS A 151 -4.54 -15.11 -7.44
CA LYS A 151 -5.82 -15.82 -7.62
C LYS A 151 -5.57 -17.32 -7.53
N LYS A 152 -6.15 -17.97 -6.51
CA LYS A 152 -6.16 -19.43 -6.38
C LYS A 152 -6.91 -19.99 -7.59
N PHE A 153 -6.20 -20.35 -8.65
CA PHE A 153 -6.75 -21.26 -9.65
C PHE A 153 -6.91 -22.60 -8.95
N TYR A 154 -8.12 -22.91 -8.51
CA TYR A 154 -8.49 -24.29 -8.16
C TYR A 154 -8.26 -25.14 -9.41
N LEU A 155 -7.17 -25.92 -9.40
CA LEU A 155 -7.01 -27.00 -10.36
C LEU A 155 -8.13 -28.00 -10.08
N PRO A 156 -8.94 -28.41 -11.08
CA PRO A 156 -9.92 -29.45 -10.89
C PRO A 156 -9.21 -30.72 -10.43
N GLN A 157 -9.61 -31.25 -9.28
CA GLN A 157 -9.16 -32.54 -8.79
C GLN A 157 -9.50 -33.60 -9.85
N GLN A 158 -8.48 -34.22 -10.44
CA GLN A 158 -8.66 -35.47 -11.17
C GLN A 158 -8.98 -36.54 -10.12
N SER A 159 -10.27 -36.85 -9.98
CA SER A 159 -10.73 -38.01 -9.23
C SER A 159 -10.42 -39.27 -10.03
N SER A 160 -9.54 -40.09 -9.47
CA SER A 160 -9.27 -41.45 -9.89
C SER A 160 -10.49 -42.36 -9.67
N ALA A 161 -10.89 -43.04 -10.74
CA ALA A 161 -11.59 -44.33 -10.85
C ALA A 161 -12.40 -44.88 -9.66
N VAL A 162 -13.70 -45.07 -9.87
CA VAL A 162 -14.46 -46.27 -9.47
C VAL A 162 -15.49 -46.57 -10.57
N GLY A 163 -15.54 -47.83 -11.03
CA GLY A 163 -16.33 -48.24 -12.19
C GLY A 163 -17.78 -48.63 -11.90
N ALA A 164 -18.57 -48.75 -12.96
CA ALA A 164 -19.70 -49.67 -13.07
C ALA A 164 -20.09 -49.85 -14.54
N SER A 165 -20.30 -51.11 -14.90
CA SER A 165 -20.80 -51.65 -16.16
C SER A 165 -22.28 -51.32 -16.36
N SER A 166 -22.72 -51.16 -17.62
CA SER A 166 -23.81 -51.92 -18.26
C SER A 166 -24.43 -51.17 -19.45
N ASP A 167 -24.77 -51.97 -20.45
CA ASP A 167 -25.28 -51.65 -21.79
C ASP A 167 -26.63 -50.92 -21.81
N GLU A 168 -26.91 -50.15 -22.86
CA GLU A 168 -28.00 -50.44 -23.82
C GLU A 168 -28.16 -49.34 -24.90
N GLU A 169 -28.61 -49.79 -26.07
CA GLU A 169 -28.83 -49.06 -27.32
C GLU A 169 -30.08 -48.17 -27.30
N GLY A 170 -30.13 -47.16 -28.19
CA GLY A 170 -31.36 -46.41 -28.44
C GLY A 170 -31.22 -45.25 -29.42
N SER A 171 -31.43 -45.55 -30.70
CA SER A 171 -31.52 -44.62 -31.83
C SER A 171 -32.64 -43.56 -31.68
N THR A 172 -32.41 -42.31 -32.10
CA THR A 172 -33.16 -41.67 -33.20
C THR A 172 -32.66 -40.25 -33.55
N ASP A 173 -32.30 -40.13 -34.83
CA ASP A 173 -32.42 -38.99 -35.77
C ASP A 173 -33.31 -37.80 -35.32
N SER A 174 -33.07 -36.51 -35.60
CA SER A 174 -32.59 -35.89 -36.83
C SER A 174 -32.51 -34.35 -36.71
N LYS A 175 -31.81 -33.75 -37.71
CA LYS A 175 -31.72 -32.33 -38.14
C LYS A 175 -30.54 -31.51 -37.59
N LEU A 176 -29.38 -31.48 -38.26
CA LEU A 176 -29.00 -31.02 -39.61
C LEU A 176 -28.64 -29.52 -39.66
N GLY A 177 -27.36 -29.27 -39.98
CA GLY A 177 -26.86 -27.98 -40.48
C GLY A 177 -25.35 -27.85 -40.22
N PHE A 178 -24.49 -28.60 -40.93
CA PHE A 178 -23.68 -28.11 -42.07
C PHE A 178 -22.79 -26.90 -41.66
N MET A 179 -21.47 -26.87 -41.83
CA MET A 179 -20.54 -27.56 -42.70
C MET A 179 -19.14 -27.44 -42.07
N LYS A 180 -18.44 -28.57 -41.91
CA LYS A 180 -17.37 -29.04 -42.82
C LYS A 180 -16.06 -28.28 -42.61
N ARG A 181 -15.04 -29.02 -42.16
CA ARG A 181 -14.06 -29.80 -42.96
C ARG A 181 -12.76 -28.97 -42.99
N LEU A 182 -11.58 -29.54 -43.04
CA LEU A 182 -11.16 -30.90 -43.37
C LEU A 182 -9.80 -31.10 -42.68
N LYS A 183 -9.64 -32.18 -41.91
CA LYS A 183 -8.80 -33.36 -42.20
C LYS A 183 -7.30 -33.07 -42.35
N SER A 184 -6.52 -33.62 -41.43
CA SER A 184 -5.87 -34.96 -41.52
C SER A 184 -4.66 -34.91 -42.45
N PHE A 185 -3.53 -35.56 -42.17
CA PHE A 185 -3.39 -36.93 -41.72
C PHE A 185 -1.96 -37.17 -41.21
N ARG A 186 -1.87 -38.20 -40.36
CA ARG A 186 -0.85 -39.27 -40.31
C ARG A 186 0.55 -38.97 -39.72
N LYS A 187 0.73 -39.61 -38.57
CA LYS A 187 1.94 -40.29 -38.08
C LYS A 187 2.68 -41.11 -39.16
N SER A 188 4.01 -41.11 -39.08
CA SER A 188 4.86 -42.31 -38.90
C SER A 188 6.32 -41.85 -38.65
N THR A 189 6.91 -42.13 -37.48
CA THR A 189 7.85 -43.24 -37.18
C THR A 189 9.24 -43.10 -37.83
N ILE A 190 10.29 -43.24 -36.98
CA ILE A 190 11.61 -43.88 -37.19
C ILE A 190 12.84 -42.99 -36.82
N ARG A 191 13.40 -43.31 -35.64
CA ARG A 191 14.79 -43.62 -35.22
C ARG A 191 16.00 -42.74 -35.61
N ARG A 192 16.87 -42.58 -34.56
CA ARG A 192 18.36 -42.50 -34.54
C ARG A 192 18.97 -41.29 -35.27
N SER A 193 20.07 -40.66 -34.86
CA SER A 193 21.09 -40.85 -33.83
C SER A 193 22.07 -39.67 -33.91
N GLN A 194 22.77 -39.38 -32.80
CA GLN A 194 24.12 -38.79 -32.72
C GLN A 194 24.40 -37.39 -33.33
N GLY A 195 25.08 -36.57 -32.51
CA GLY A 195 26.32 -35.93 -32.94
C GLY A 195 26.31 -34.42 -33.22
N ARG A 196 26.57 -33.64 -32.16
CA ARG A 196 27.73 -32.75 -32.00
C ARG A 196 27.96 -31.57 -33.00
N GLU A 197 27.94 -30.37 -32.39
CA GLU A 197 28.77 -29.16 -32.62
C GLU A 197 28.33 -27.99 -33.56
N LYS A 198 28.12 -26.84 -32.88
CA LYS A 198 28.63 -25.46 -33.11
C LYS A 198 28.07 -24.55 -34.25
N ASN A 199 27.56 -23.39 -33.77
CA ASN A 199 27.65 -21.99 -34.23
C ASN A 199 27.36 -21.70 -35.73
N THR A 200 26.45 -20.81 -36.14
CA THR A 200 26.43 -19.35 -35.93
C THR A 200 25.08 -18.73 -36.37
N SER A 201 24.77 -17.54 -35.82
CA SER A 201 23.90 -16.44 -36.31
C SER A 201 22.94 -16.65 -37.50
N SER A 202 21.63 -16.42 -37.29
CA SER A 202 20.90 -15.18 -37.63
C SER A 202 19.41 -15.42 -37.95
N THR A 203 18.55 -14.64 -37.29
CA THR A 203 17.24 -14.11 -37.74
C THR A 203 16.13 -15.08 -38.21
N GLY A 204 15.08 -15.19 -37.39
CA GLY A 204 13.80 -15.78 -37.76
C GLY A 204 12.79 -15.65 -36.62
N SER A 205 11.98 -14.60 -36.67
CA SER A 205 10.96 -14.15 -35.71
C SER A 205 9.72 -15.04 -35.61
N SER A 206 9.27 -15.36 -34.37
CA SER A 206 7.88 -15.48 -33.87
C SER A 206 7.81 -16.36 -32.58
N PRO A 207 6.82 -16.25 -31.69
CA PRO A 207 6.23 -15.09 -31.01
C PRO A 207 6.65 -15.04 -29.53
N GLN A 208 6.72 -13.84 -28.97
CA GLN A 208 7.06 -13.60 -27.56
C GLN A 208 6.03 -14.25 -26.62
N ASN A 209 6.45 -15.32 -25.94
CA ASN A 209 5.88 -15.68 -24.65
C ASN A 209 6.25 -14.57 -23.66
N ASN A 210 5.34 -13.60 -23.49
CA ASN A 210 5.34 -12.68 -22.34
C ASN A 210 5.00 -13.46 -21.07
N CYS A 211 5.90 -14.36 -20.68
CA CYS A 211 5.87 -15.05 -19.39
C CYS A 211 6.61 -14.16 -18.37
N SER A 212 5.84 -13.24 -17.81
CA SER A 212 5.91 -12.74 -16.43
C SER A 212 7.30 -12.53 -15.80
N LEU A 213 7.84 -11.33 -16.01
CA LEU A 213 8.76 -10.68 -15.06
C LEU A 213 8.13 -10.43 -13.68
N ARG A 214 6.84 -10.73 -13.49
CA ARG A 214 6.09 -10.64 -12.23
C ARG A 214 6.27 -11.83 -11.27
N ASP A 215 6.96 -12.90 -11.69
CA ASP A 215 7.09 -14.14 -10.90
C ASP A 215 8.31 -14.17 -9.96
N LYS A 216 8.93 -13.03 -9.70
CA LYS A 216 10.04 -12.87 -8.77
C LYS A 216 9.72 -11.73 -7.82
N LEU A 217 9.24 -12.04 -6.60
CA LEU A 217 9.41 -11.13 -5.47
C LEU A 217 10.85 -11.33 -4.99
N PRO A 218 11.79 -10.41 -5.29
CA PRO A 218 13.15 -10.55 -4.81
C PRO A 218 13.15 -10.55 -3.27
N ALA A 219 13.99 -11.41 -2.68
CA ALA A 219 14.20 -11.53 -1.24
C ALA A 219 14.44 -10.18 -0.52
N LYS A 220 14.85 -9.15 -1.27
CA LYS A 220 14.99 -7.76 -0.80
C LYS A 220 13.73 -7.15 -0.17
N TYR A 221 12.54 -7.71 -0.38
CA TYR A 221 11.27 -7.23 0.19
C TYR A 221 10.83 -7.98 1.45
N ILE A 222 11.61 -8.97 1.91
CA ILE A 222 11.37 -9.65 3.18
C ILE A 222 12.27 -9.05 4.24
N GLN A 223 11.66 -8.73 5.39
CA GLN A 223 12.35 -8.20 6.57
C GLN A 223 12.13 -9.17 7.73
N THR A 224 13.03 -9.14 8.70
CA THR A 224 12.99 -10.04 9.87
C THR A 224 13.26 -9.26 11.13
N THR A 225 12.67 -9.69 12.24
CA THR A 225 13.02 -9.15 13.56
C THR A 225 14.27 -9.81 14.14
N ASP A 226 14.76 -9.29 15.26
CA ASP A 226 15.72 -9.99 16.09
C ASP A 226 15.10 -11.25 16.72
N VAL A 227 15.96 -12.23 17.03
CA VAL A 227 15.60 -13.45 17.77
C VAL A 227 15.55 -13.13 19.26
N LYS A 228 14.46 -13.50 19.94
CA LYS A 228 14.34 -13.36 21.40
C LYS A 228 14.51 -14.72 22.03
N LYS A 229 15.53 -14.89 22.88
CA LYS A 229 15.90 -16.18 23.45
C LYS A 229 14.99 -16.62 24.60
N ALA A 230 14.69 -17.91 24.65
CA ALA A 230 14.01 -18.63 25.73
C ALA A 230 12.78 -17.88 26.29
N THR A 231 11.83 -17.53 25.42
CA THR A 231 10.62 -16.81 25.80
C THR A 231 9.40 -17.22 24.97
N LEU A 232 8.25 -17.29 25.64
CA LEU A 232 6.94 -17.44 25.00
C LEU A 232 6.20 -16.10 24.89
N ASN A 233 6.80 -15.03 25.41
CA ASN A 233 6.26 -13.68 25.41
C ASN A 233 7.33 -12.68 24.95
N PRO A 234 7.78 -12.76 23.69
CA PRO A 234 8.83 -11.90 23.17
C PRO A 234 8.37 -10.44 23.01
N VAL A 235 9.30 -9.51 23.24
CA VAL A 235 9.13 -8.07 22.96
C VAL A 235 10.19 -7.65 21.95
N TRP A 236 9.76 -7.16 20.79
CA TRP A 236 10.64 -6.72 19.69
C TRP A 236 10.75 -5.20 19.63
N MET A 237 9.63 -4.48 19.58
CA MET A 237 9.60 -3.01 19.37
C MET A 237 10.32 -2.58 18.08
N GLU A 238 10.18 -3.36 17.01
CA GLU A 238 10.89 -3.17 15.76
C GLU A 238 9.99 -2.61 14.67
N LYS A 239 10.51 -1.64 13.91
CA LYS A 239 9.76 -0.88 12.89
C LYS A 239 10.24 -1.22 11.48
N PHE A 240 9.29 -1.45 10.60
CA PHE A 240 9.51 -1.85 9.21
C PHE A 240 8.69 -0.96 8.28
N ARG A 241 9.24 -0.70 7.07
CA ARG A 241 8.57 0.09 6.03
C ARG A 241 8.49 -0.70 4.74
N PHE A 242 7.32 -0.71 4.11
CA PHE A 242 7.07 -1.37 2.83
C PHE A 242 6.41 -0.42 1.85
N ASN A 243 6.95 -0.34 0.63
CA ASN A 243 6.28 0.33 -0.47
C ASN A 243 5.20 -0.59 -1.02
N ILE A 244 3.99 -0.07 -1.17
CA ILE A 244 2.81 -0.78 -1.65
C ILE A 244 2.58 -0.36 -3.11
N GLU A 245 2.58 -1.32 -4.03
CA GLU A 245 2.32 -1.09 -5.45
C GLU A 245 0.82 -1.08 -5.74
N SER A 246 0.04 -1.90 -5.03
CA SER A 246 -1.41 -1.98 -5.21
C SER A 246 -2.14 -2.37 -3.92
N SER A 247 -2.79 -1.37 -3.31
CA SER A 247 -3.57 -1.55 -2.08
C SER A 247 -4.69 -2.59 -2.18
N LYS A 248 -5.23 -2.84 -3.39
CA LYS A 248 -6.35 -3.76 -3.61
C LYS A 248 -5.96 -5.23 -3.66
N THR A 249 -4.74 -5.53 -4.09
CA THR A 249 -4.29 -6.90 -4.29
C THR A 249 -3.24 -7.32 -3.28
N GLU A 250 -2.62 -6.39 -2.57
CA GLU A 250 -1.53 -6.70 -1.66
C GLU A 250 -2.03 -6.98 -0.25
N THR A 251 -1.34 -7.91 0.41
CA THR A 251 -1.59 -8.33 1.80
C THR A 251 -0.26 -8.30 2.53
N PHE A 252 -0.23 -7.71 3.73
CA PHE A 252 0.88 -7.85 4.64
C PHE A 252 0.83 -9.23 5.28
N HIS A 253 1.94 -9.96 5.23
CA HIS A 253 2.07 -11.28 5.82
C HIS A 253 3.23 -11.32 6.79
N LEU A 254 3.00 -11.99 7.92
CA LEU A 254 4.00 -12.23 8.95
C LEU A 254 3.92 -13.69 9.40
N ASP A 255 5.07 -14.35 9.45
CA ASP A 255 5.26 -15.65 10.08
C ASP A 255 6.15 -15.48 11.33
N ILE A 256 5.81 -16.19 12.41
CA ILE A 256 6.66 -16.36 13.59
C ILE A 256 7.29 -17.76 13.55
N TRP A 257 8.58 -17.81 13.83
CA TRP A 257 9.39 -19.02 13.81
C TRP A 257 10.20 -19.17 15.09
N ASP A 258 10.44 -20.41 15.49
CA ASP A 258 11.33 -20.79 16.58
C ASP A 258 12.74 -21.09 16.04
N HIS A 259 13.76 -20.50 16.63
CA HIS A 259 15.12 -20.56 16.12
C HIS A 259 15.95 -21.66 16.80
N ASP A 260 16.10 -22.80 16.13
CA ASP A 260 16.64 -24.03 16.74
C ASP A 260 18.19 -24.16 16.76
N ASP A 261 18.98 -23.32 16.06
CA ASP A 261 20.45 -23.52 15.95
C ASP A 261 21.27 -22.28 15.51
N GLU A 262 22.58 -22.24 15.85
CA GLU A 262 23.58 -21.15 15.66
C GLU A 262 23.77 -20.60 14.22
N PHE A 263 23.16 -21.19 13.19
CA PHE A 263 23.24 -20.70 11.80
C PHE A 263 22.01 -19.87 11.41
N SER A 264 22.24 -18.57 11.28
CA SER A 264 21.22 -17.54 11.17
C SER A 264 20.49 -17.52 9.82
N VAL A 265 19.16 -17.71 9.85
CA VAL A 265 18.26 -17.48 8.70
C VAL A 265 18.39 -16.06 8.15
N PHE A 266 18.79 -15.11 9.00
CA PHE A 266 19.16 -13.73 8.65
C PHE A 266 20.29 -13.65 7.61
N GLU A 267 21.34 -14.48 7.76
CA GLU A 267 22.49 -14.46 6.85
C GLU A 267 22.15 -15.08 5.49
N ALA A 268 21.19 -16.01 5.47
CA ALA A 268 20.67 -16.62 4.26
C ALA A 268 19.69 -15.74 3.49
N ALA A 269 18.79 -15.05 4.19
CA ALA A 269 17.86 -14.10 3.57
C ALA A 269 18.61 -12.98 2.82
N ARG A 270 19.77 -12.53 3.32
CA ARG A 270 20.65 -11.56 2.65
C ARG A 270 21.42 -12.12 1.43
N LYS A 271 21.66 -13.44 1.37
CA LYS A 271 22.50 -14.10 0.34
C LYS A 271 21.70 -14.67 -0.85
N LEU A 272 20.37 -14.79 -0.75
CA LEU A 272 19.55 -15.40 -1.79
C LEU A 272 19.14 -14.43 -2.90
N ASN A 273 19.83 -14.53 -4.05
CA ASN A 273 19.37 -13.96 -5.30
C ASN A 273 18.44 -14.94 -6.04
N GLN A 274 17.15 -14.60 -6.09
CA GLN A 274 16.13 -15.11 -7.02
C GLN A 274 15.87 -16.63 -7.00
N VAL A 275 14.80 -17.05 -6.30
CA VAL A 275 14.24 -18.41 -6.46
C VAL A 275 13.12 -18.38 -7.50
N GLN A 276 13.09 -19.36 -8.40
CA GLN A 276 12.13 -19.50 -9.49
C GLN A 276 10.93 -20.37 -9.06
N GLY A 277 9.70 -19.88 -9.25
CA GLY A 277 8.47 -20.70 -9.19
C GLY A 277 7.59 -20.47 -7.96
N PHE A 278 6.63 -19.56 -8.08
CA PHE A 278 5.65 -19.26 -7.02
C PHE A 278 4.51 -20.29 -6.98
N LYS A 279 4.49 -21.08 -5.90
CA LYS A 279 3.26 -21.69 -5.35
C LYS A 279 3.13 -21.21 -3.88
N GLY A 280 2.84 -19.93 -3.70
CA GLY A 280 2.55 -19.29 -2.39
C GLY A 280 3.78 -18.95 -1.54
N LEU A 281 3.73 -17.82 -0.82
CA LEU A 281 4.82 -17.39 0.07
C LEU A 281 5.05 -18.31 1.26
N ASN A 282 4.05 -19.07 1.74
CA ASN A 282 4.27 -20.10 2.76
C ASN A 282 5.34 -21.12 2.34
N ARG A 283 5.45 -21.38 1.02
CA ARG A 283 6.52 -22.20 0.45
C ARG A 283 7.82 -21.41 0.28
N TYR A 284 7.75 -20.10 0.02
CA TYR A 284 8.91 -19.23 -0.14
C TYR A 284 9.61 -18.94 1.19
N PHE A 285 8.91 -18.58 2.28
CA PHE A 285 9.48 -18.46 3.63
C PHE A 285 10.10 -19.76 4.08
N LYS A 286 9.41 -20.89 3.86
CA LYS A 286 9.96 -22.22 4.09
C LYS A 286 11.21 -22.48 3.24
N GLN A 287 11.21 -22.09 1.96
CA GLN A 287 12.38 -22.22 1.10
C GLN A 287 13.52 -21.30 1.53
N ILE A 288 13.27 -20.11 2.05
CA ILE A 288 14.30 -19.21 2.59
C ILE A 288 14.91 -19.85 3.83
N ALA A 289 14.09 -20.29 4.78
CA ALA A 289 14.52 -21.03 5.96
C ALA A 289 15.31 -22.31 5.58
N GLN A 290 14.89 -23.03 4.54
CA GLN A 290 15.55 -24.25 4.08
C GLN A 290 16.83 -24.01 3.24
N SER A 291 16.84 -23.00 2.38
CA SER A 291 17.97 -22.71 1.48
C SER A 291 19.14 -22.02 2.18
N ALA A 292 18.92 -21.53 3.40
CA ALA A 292 19.97 -21.12 4.33
C ALA A 292 21.02 -22.22 4.61
N ARG A 293 20.66 -23.50 4.45
CA ARG A 293 21.42 -24.62 5.02
C ARG A 293 21.84 -25.69 3.99
N THR A 294 21.72 -25.46 2.68
CA THR A 294 22.01 -26.49 1.63
C THR A 294 23.47 -26.91 1.47
N ASN A 295 24.38 -26.56 2.38
CA ASN A 295 25.76 -27.06 2.41
C ASN A 295 25.99 -28.18 3.44
N SER A 296 25.00 -28.55 4.26
CA SER A 296 25.12 -29.66 5.21
C SER A 296 24.10 -30.76 4.88
N ASN A 297 24.60 -31.97 4.65
CA ASN A 297 23.82 -33.19 4.38
C ASN A 297 23.06 -33.70 5.62
N GLU A 298 22.37 -32.83 6.36
CA GLU A 298 21.55 -33.20 7.52
C GLU A 298 20.18 -32.54 7.42
N SER A 299 19.17 -33.38 7.24
CA SER A 299 17.79 -33.02 6.96
C SER A 299 16.95 -32.76 8.22
N SER A 300 17.50 -32.14 9.27
CA SER A 300 16.90 -32.22 10.62
C SER A 300 16.77 -30.95 11.45
N ASN A 301 17.08 -29.74 10.96
CA ASN A 301 16.67 -28.54 11.70
C ASN A 301 16.11 -27.50 10.73
N VAL A 302 14.79 -27.49 10.60
CA VAL A 302 14.03 -26.40 10.01
C VAL A 302 13.36 -25.74 11.20
N ASP A 303 13.71 -24.47 11.45
CA ASP A 303 13.07 -23.61 12.46
C ASP A 303 11.56 -23.92 12.55
N ASP A 304 11.06 -24.16 13.77
CA ASP A 304 9.69 -24.59 13.97
C ASP A 304 8.69 -23.44 13.78
N PHE A 305 7.56 -23.72 13.13
CA PHE A 305 6.54 -22.70 12.88
C PHE A 305 5.69 -22.45 14.13
N LEU A 306 5.60 -21.19 14.55
CA LEU A 306 4.85 -20.78 15.74
C LEU A 306 3.49 -20.15 15.42
N GLY A 307 3.33 -19.53 14.24
CA GLY A 307 2.05 -18.94 13.83
C GLY A 307 2.21 -17.88 12.76
N SER A 308 1.10 -17.44 12.15
CA SER A 308 1.12 -16.39 11.13
C SER A 308 -0.03 -15.40 11.27
N VAL A 309 0.15 -14.23 10.65
CA VAL A 309 -0.87 -13.18 10.54
C VAL A 309 -0.90 -12.66 9.10
N ASN A 310 -2.12 -12.48 8.58
CA ASN A 310 -2.37 -11.84 7.30
C ASN A 310 -3.23 -10.60 7.53
N LEU A 311 -2.76 -9.45 7.06
CA LEU A 311 -3.47 -8.18 7.16
C LEU A 311 -3.64 -7.61 5.75
N LYS A 312 -4.88 -7.48 5.28
CA LYS A 312 -5.11 -6.84 3.98
C LYS A 312 -4.85 -5.34 4.09
N ILE A 313 -4.20 -4.77 3.08
CA ILE A 313 -3.95 -3.33 3.06
C ILE A 313 -5.27 -2.54 3.05
N THR A 314 -6.30 -3.08 2.39
CA THR A 314 -7.66 -2.52 2.39
C THR A 314 -8.39 -2.59 3.73
N GLU A 315 -7.84 -3.23 4.76
CA GLU A 315 -8.49 -3.32 6.08
C GLU A 315 -7.87 -2.33 7.08
N ILE A 316 -6.79 -1.64 6.69
CA ILE A 316 -6.10 -0.67 7.53
C ILE A 316 -6.82 0.69 7.40
N PRO A 317 -7.33 1.27 8.48
CA PRO A 317 -7.93 2.59 8.46
C PRO A 317 -6.86 3.68 8.32
N SER A 318 -7.27 4.87 7.88
CA SER A 318 -6.39 6.03 7.74
C SER A 318 -5.70 6.44 9.05
N THR A 319 -6.36 6.23 10.20
CA THR A 319 -5.76 6.50 11.53
C THR A 319 -4.73 5.45 11.97
N GLY A 320 -4.58 4.37 11.20
CA GLY A 320 -3.81 3.20 11.59
C GLY A 320 -4.50 2.30 12.61
N ILE A 321 -3.86 1.18 12.90
CA ILE A 321 -4.26 0.18 13.89
C ILE A 321 -3.20 0.03 14.97
N ASP A 322 -3.66 -0.25 16.17
CA ASP A 322 -2.85 -0.65 17.33
C ASP A 322 -3.66 -1.73 18.07
N LYS A 323 -3.41 -3.01 17.76
CA LYS A 323 -4.21 -4.11 18.34
C LYS A 323 -3.51 -5.46 18.35
N TRP A 324 -4.04 -6.37 19.16
CA TRP A 324 -3.67 -7.77 19.20
C TRP A 324 -4.33 -8.57 18.07
N PHE A 325 -3.54 -9.43 17.43
CA PHE A 325 -3.95 -10.38 16.41
C PHE A 325 -3.74 -11.80 16.92
N SER A 326 -4.76 -12.65 16.80
CA SER A 326 -4.62 -14.07 17.10
C SER A 326 -3.82 -14.75 15.99
N LEU A 327 -2.86 -15.60 16.38
CA LEU A 327 -2.03 -16.32 15.42
C LEU A 327 -2.82 -17.41 14.71
N GLU A 328 -2.60 -17.53 13.41
CA GLU A 328 -3.24 -18.52 12.55
C GLU A 328 -2.27 -19.65 12.16
N GLY A 329 -2.84 -20.84 11.97
CA GLY A 329 -2.13 -21.98 11.41
C GLY A 329 -2.02 -21.92 9.88
N ARG A 330 -1.00 -22.55 9.30
CA ARG A 330 -0.87 -22.67 7.83
C ARG A 330 -1.85 -23.64 7.19
N SER A 331 -2.48 -24.49 7.99
CA SER A 331 -3.48 -25.46 7.59
C SER A 331 -4.49 -25.65 8.71
N GLU A 332 -5.66 -26.19 8.40
CA GLU A 332 -6.70 -26.52 9.39
C GLU A 332 -6.22 -27.50 10.47
N ASN A 333 -5.14 -28.26 10.19
CA ASN A 333 -4.54 -29.21 11.12
C ASN A 333 -3.41 -28.61 11.97
N SER A 334 -3.00 -27.38 11.71
CA SER A 334 -1.94 -26.71 12.47
C SER A 334 -2.51 -26.20 13.79
N LYS A 335 -2.07 -26.79 14.91
CA LYS A 335 -2.37 -26.29 16.25
C LYS A 335 -1.45 -25.10 16.51
N VAL A 336 -1.99 -23.89 16.38
CA VAL A 336 -1.29 -22.64 16.70
C VAL A 336 -1.97 -22.00 17.90
N ARG A 337 -1.19 -21.37 18.77
CA ARG A 337 -1.64 -20.62 19.93
C ARG A 337 -0.85 -19.33 20.03
N GLY A 338 -1.41 -18.38 20.77
CA GLY A 338 -0.78 -17.09 21.04
C GLY A 338 -1.38 -15.95 20.23
N GLN A 339 -0.92 -14.75 20.58
CA GLN A 339 -1.32 -13.51 19.95
C GLN A 339 -0.09 -12.64 19.72
N ILE A 340 -0.15 -11.80 18.69
CA ILE A 340 0.88 -10.80 18.39
C ILE A 340 0.27 -9.40 18.38
N HIS A 341 0.97 -8.46 18.99
CA HIS A 341 0.62 -7.05 19.01
C HIS A 341 1.32 -6.33 17.87
N ILE A 342 0.53 -5.79 16.94
CA ILE A 342 1.02 -5.09 15.76
C ILE A 342 0.41 -3.70 15.73
N ARG A 343 1.26 -2.70 15.48
CA ARG A 343 0.82 -1.37 15.06
C ARG A 343 1.12 -1.18 13.59
N ALA A 344 0.15 -0.63 12.85
CA ALA A 344 0.31 -0.36 11.44
C ALA A 344 -0.34 0.95 11.07
N ASN A 345 0.31 1.75 10.22
CA ASN A 345 -0.30 2.91 9.61
C ASN A 345 0.11 3.04 8.14
N LEU A 346 -0.73 3.73 7.37
CA LEU A 346 -0.47 4.05 5.98
C LEU A 346 0.02 5.50 5.90
N THR A 347 1.01 5.73 5.06
CA THR A 347 1.56 7.06 4.77
C THR A 347 1.81 7.17 3.28
N THR A 348 1.82 8.38 2.74
CA THR A 348 2.17 8.66 1.35
C THR A 348 3.52 9.34 1.26
N ARG A 349 4.20 9.18 0.13
CA ARG A 349 5.38 9.97 -0.21
C ARG A 349 5.31 10.38 -1.67
N GLU A 350 5.57 11.65 -1.93
CA GLU A 350 5.69 12.15 -3.30
C GLU A 350 7.06 11.77 -3.88
N ASP A 351 7.11 11.33 -5.14
CA ASP A 351 8.36 11.05 -5.87
C ASP A 351 9.01 12.36 -6.40
N ARG A 352 8.85 13.47 -5.69
CA ARG A 352 9.23 14.81 -6.14
C ARG A 352 10.64 15.25 -5.74
N GLY A 353 11.38 14.42 -4.98
CA GLY A 353 12.77 14.73 -4.60
C GLY A 353 12.92 16.03 -3.79
N VAL A 354 11.84 16.50 -3.16
CA VAL A 354 11.82 17.69 -2.31
C VAL A 354 12.45 17.34 -0.97
N SER A 355 13.31 18.21 -0.46
CA SER A 355 13.93 18.08 0.86
C SER A 355 12.86 18.04 1.95
N GLU A 356 12.96 17.12 2.92
CA GLU A 356 12.07 16.99 4.10
C GLU A 356 12.12 18.22 5.06
N GLU A 357 12.74 19.32 4.65
CA GLU A 357 13.07 20.48 5.49
C GLU A 357 12.08 21.66 5.37
N ASP A 358 11.03 21.60 4.53
CA ASP A 358 10.06 22.70 4.35
C ASP A 358 8.59 22.29 4.61
N ASN A 359 8.34 21.54 5.70
CA ASN A 359 7.00 21.14 6.15
C ASN A 359 6.10 22.33 6.55
N TRP A 360 6.64 23.55 6.61
CA TRP A 360 5.88 24.75 6.98
C TRP A 360 4.80 25.06 5.94
N THR A 361 5.05 24.77 4.68
CA THR A 361 4.07 24.99 3.60
C THR A 361 2.86 24.09 3.78
N ASP A 362 3.07 22.81 4.10
CA ASP A 362 1.99 21.83 4.29
C ASP A 362 1.17 22.15 5.54
N ILE A 363 1.82 22.53 6.64
CA ILE A 363 1.14 23.00 7.86
C ILE A 363 0.29 24.22 7.56
N LYS A 364 0.84 25.20 6.82
CA LYS A 364 0.11 26.41 6.44
C LYS A 364 -1.12 26.06 5.60
N GLN A 365 -0.97 25.21 4.57
CA GLN A 365 -2.08 24.76 3.73
C GLN A 365 -3.15 24.05 4.56
N HIS A 366 -2.75 23.17 5.48
CA HIS A 366 -3.70 22.47 6.35
C HIS A 366 -4.48 23.43 7.26
N VAL A 367 -3.81 24.45 7.82
CA VAL A 367 -4.47 25.48 8.64
C VAL A 367 -5.42 26.33 7.80
N GLU A 368 -5.02 26.72 6.58
CA GLU A 368 -5.88 27.48 5.66
C GLU A 368 -7.11 26.65 5.25
N LEU A 369 -6.94 25.35 4.97
CA LEU A 369 -8.03 24.43 4.67
C LEU A 369 -9.02 24.30 5.84
N LEU A 370 -8.49 24.17 7.07
CA LEU A 370 -9.29 24.13 8.28
C LEU A 370 -10.12 25.41 8.45
N GLN A 371 -9.52 26.59 8.21
CA GLN A 371 -10.23 27.87 8.27
C GLN A 371 -11.37 27.95 7.25
N ILE A 372 -11.11 27.55 6.00
CA ILE A 372 -12.14 27.53 4.94
C ILE A 372 -13.33 26.64 5.35
N PHE A 373 -13.07 25.47 5.94
CA PHE A 373 -14.14 24.57 6.37
C PHE A 373 -14.90 25.10 7.58
N ILE A 374 -14.22 25.74 8.54
CA ILE A 374 -14.87 26.41 9.66
C ILE A 374 -15.79 27.53 9.15
N ASP A 375 -15.30 28.39 8.26
CA ASP A 375 -16.08 29.50 7.70
C ASP A 375 -17.29 28.98 6.92
N HIS A 376 -17.13 27.91 6.15
CA HIS A 376 -18.23 27.25 5.44
C HIS A 376 -19.31 26.71 6.37
N GLU A 377 -18.93 26.01 7.43
CA GLU A 377 -19.87 25.46 8.41
C GLU A 377 -20.58 26.58 9.20
N LEU A 378 -19.85 27.65 9.56
CA LEU A 378 -20.43 28.84 10.19
C LEU A 378 -21.44 29.54 9.29
N ASN A 379 -21.17 29.65 7.98
CA ASN A 379 -22.10 30.24 7.01
C ASN A 379 -23.35 29.38 6.81
N LYS A 380 -23.24 28.05 6.94
CA LYS A 380 -24.39 27.13 6.96
C LYS A 380 -25.18 27.19 8.27
N PHE A 381 -24.51 27.50 9.38
CA PHE A 381 -25.13 27.59 10.70
C PHE A 381 -26.01 28.85 10.81
N LYS A 382 -27.33 28.64 10.81
CA LYS A 382 -28.34 29.74 10.87
C LYS A 382 -28.50 30.38 12.26
N GLY A 383 -27.64 30.07 13.23
CA GLY A 383 -27.71 30.57 14.61
C GLY A 383 -26.68 31.65 14.93
N GLU A 384 -26.65 32.12 16.17
CA GLU A 384 -25.56 32.98 16.65
C GLU A 384 -24.23 32.22 16.64
N THR A 385 -23.18 32.80 16.05
CA THR A 385 -21.86 32.16 15.94
C THR A 385 -21.27 31.71 17.27
N THR A 386 -21.59 32.43 18.36
CA THR A 386 -21.18 32.10 19.74
C THR A 386 -21.82 30.82 20.32
N LYS A 387 -22.83 30.26 19.65
CA LYS A 387 -23.54 29.03 20.04
C LYS A 387 -23.15 27.83 19.17
N TRP A 388 -22.25 28.01 18.20
CA TRP A 388 -21.77 26.90 17.38
C TRP A 388 -20.89 25.97 18.22
N SER A 389 -21.10 24.65 18.10
CA SER A 389 -20.41 23.63 18.90
C SER A 389 -18.95 23.44 18.51
N GLY A 390 -18.52 24.00 17.38
CA GLY A 390 -17.20 23.74 16.79
C GLY A 390 -17.11 22.38 16.07
N GLU A 391 -18.23 21.67 15.94
CA GLU A 391 -18.28 20.39 15.23
C GLU A 391 -18.32 20.63 13.72
N LEU A 392 -17.41 19.97 12.99
CA LEU A 392 -17.37 19.97 11.54
C LEU A 392 -18.20 18.81 10.99
N SER A 393 -18.65 18.93 9.74
CA SER A 393 -19.28 17.79 9.06
C SER A 393 -18.29 16.64 8.85
N ARG A 394 -18.83 15.44 8.67
CA ARG A 394 -18.04 14.22 8.40
C ARG A 394 -17.17 14.35 7.16
N ASP A 395 -17.67 15.03 6.12
CA ASP A 395 -16.92 15.25 4.89
C ASP A 395 -15.69 16.13 5.14
N ALA A 396 -15.87 17.22 5.90
CA ALA A 396 -14.79 18.11 6.31
C ALA A 396 -13.73 17.38 7.15
N GLU A 397 -14.17 16.65 8.18
CA GLU A 397 -13.27 15.86 9.04
C GLU A 397 -12.50 14.82 8.24
N THR A 398 -13.13 14.21 7.24
CA THR A 398 -12.48 13.23 6.37
C THR A 398 -11.39 13.86 5.52
N ILE A 399 -11.68 14.99 4.87
CA ILE A 399 -10.71 15.68 4.01
C ILE A 399 -9.54 16.19 4.86
N LEU A 400 -9.82 16.83 5.99
CA LEU A 400 -8.78 17.32 6.91
C LEU A 400 -7.91 16.18 7.41
N HIS A 401 -8.52 15.06 7.82
CA HIS A 401 -7.76 13.92 8.30
C HIS A 401 -6.86 13.30 7.23
N GLN A 402 -7.28 13.30 5.96
CA GLN A 402 -6.48 12.77 4.85
C GLN A 402 -5.40 13.73 4.38
N HIS A 403 -5.59 15.05 4.57
CA HIS A 403 -4.60 16.07 4.23
C HIS A 403 -3.48 16.18 5.28
N ALA A 404 -3.77 15.83 6.53
CA ALA A 404 -2.80 15.86 7.64
C ALA A 404 -1.79 14.71 7.55
#